data_AF-A0AAN8JJN3-F1
#
_entry.id   AF-A0AAN8JJN3-F1
#
_cell.length_a   1.000
_cell.length_b   1.000
_cell.length_c   1.000
_cell.angle_alpha   90.00
_cell.angle_beta   90.00
_cell.angle_gamma   90.00
#
_symmetry.space_group_name_H-M   'P 1'
#
loop_
_entity.id
_entity.type
_entity.pdbx_description
1 polymer ?
#
loop_
_entity_poly.entity_id
_entity_poly.type
_entity_poly.pdbx_seq_one_letter_code
_entity_poly.pdbx_strand_id
1 'polypeptide(L)'
;MTLDHNKFRETLVSSLGEAAPSDIKSMADHYDSALKRSLDILAPTSSKTVTDKPKAPWFNDNISEAQKTFRKAERRFISSDRREIDKEILNSEKKKYSEFVEKIKVEHHRDQIENADSKGLFKIVDDMIGQKTAVNNVIPESATSKQAAADMLSTFFIEKVDRLCEKFTSSVSA
;
A
#
# COMPACT_ATOMS: atom_id res chain seq x y z
N MET A 1 -11.32 18.75 -5.63
CA MET A 1 -12.66 18.60 -6.25
C MET A 1 -13.16 20.01 -6.51
N THR A 2 -13.14 20.44 -7.77
CA THR A 2 -13.78 21.70 -8.16
C THR A 2 -15.19 21.35 -8.62
N LEU A 3 -16.20 21.77 -7.88
CA LEU A 3 -17.60 21.63 -8.29
C LEU A 3 -17.78 22.48 -9.55
N ASP A 4 -18.28 21.89 -10.63
CA ASP A 4 -18.61 22.66 -11.82
C ASP A 4 -19.91 23.44 -11.56
N HIS A 5 -19.76 24.76 -11.39
CA HIS A 5 -20.87 25.64 -11.05
C HIS A 5 -21.92 25.73 -12.16
N ASN A 6 -21.52 25.59 -13.43
CA ASN A 6 -22.46 25.63 -14.56
C ASN A 6 -23.30 24.36 -14.59
N LYS A 7 -22.65 23.21 -14.42
CA LYS A 7 -23.33 21.91 -14.34
C LYS A 7 -24.26 21.80 -13.12
N PHE A 8 -23.86 22.40 -11.99
CA PHE A 8 -24.72 22.51 -10.80
C PHE A 8 -25.98 23.32 -11.08
N ARG A 9 -25.83 24.48 -11.73
CA ARG A 9 -26.96 25.33 -12.10
C ARG A 9 -27.93 24.62 -13.04
N GLU A 10 -27.45 23.94 -14.08
CA GLU A 10 -28.30 23.21 -15.04
C GLU A 10 -29.08 22.08 -14.37
N THR A 11 -28.41 21.32 -13.50
CA THR A 11 -29.02 20.21 -12.75
C THR A 11 -30.09 20.73 -11.78
N LEU A 12 -29.81 21.84 -11.10
CA LEU A 12 -30.74 22.47 -10.16
C LEU A 12 -31.99 23.00 -10.87
N VAL A 13 -31.83 23.70 -12.00
CA VAL A 13 -32.97 24.20 -12.80
C VAL A 13 -33.85 23.05 -13.29
N SER A 14 -33.22 21.94 -13.72
CA SER A 14 -33.93 20.74 -14.14
C SER A 14 -34.73 20.12 -12.98
N SER A 15 -34.14 20.03 -11.78
CA SER A 15 -34.79 19.49 -10.59
C SER A 15 -35.89 20.38 -10.01
N LEU A 16 -35.83 21.70 -10.22
CA LEU A 16 -36.84 22.65 -9.75
C LEU A 16 -38.05 22.73 -10.68
N GLY A 17 -37.91 22.32 -11.94
CA GLY A 17 -38.94 22.39 -12.98
C GLY A 17 -40.09 21.39 -12.85
N GLU A 18 -40.03 20.46 -11.89
CA GLU A 18 -40.95 19.32 -11.76
C GLU A 18 -42.31 19.65 -11.06
N ALA A 19 -42.75 20.91 -11.13
CA ALA A 19 -43.96 21.52 -10.53
C ALA A 19 -43.75 22.16 -9.15
N ALA A 20 -43.99 23.47 -9.07
CA ALA A 20 -43.86 24.26 -7.86
C ALA A 20 -45.15 24.19 -7.01
N PRO A 21 -45.06 23.85 -5.71
CA PRO A 21 -46.18 23.95 -4.77
C PRO A 21 -46.66 25.40 -4.62
N SER A 22 -47.95 25.60 -4.36
CA SER A 22 -48.55 26.93 -4.18
C SER A 22 -48.37 27.54 -2.79
N ASP A 23 -48.02 26.72 -1.79
CA ASP A 23 -47.77 27.18 -0.41
C ASP A 23 -46.29 27.53 -0.19
N ILE A 24 -46.02 28.61 0.54
CA ILE A 24 -44.68 29.17 0.76
C ILE A 24 -43.78 28.15 1.48
N LYS A 25 -44.34 27.45 2.46
CA LYS A 25 -43.58 26.45 3.22
C LYS A 25 -43.20 25.27 2.34
N SER A 26 -44.15 24.76 1.56
CA SER A 26 -43.89 23.68 0.59
C SER A 26 -42.91 24.08 -0.52
N MET A 27 -42.90 25.36 -0.92
CA MET A 27 -41.94 25.89 -1.89
C MET A 27 -40.52 25.91 -1.32
N ALA A 28 -40.36 26.29 -0.05
CA ALA A 28 -39.06 26.25 0.64
C ALA A 28 -38.55 24.81 0.78
N ASP A 29 -39.42 23.87 1.16
CA ASP A 29 -39.06 22.45 1.30
C ASP A 29 -38.69 21.81 -0.06
N HIS A 30 -39.41 22.19 -1.13
CA HIS A 30 -39.09 21.74 -2.48
C HIS A 30 -37.72 22.26 -2.94
N TYR A 31 -37.42 23.53 -2.67
CA TYR A 31 -36.12 24.12 -2.99
C TYR A 31 -34.97 23.43 -2.23
N ASP A 32 -35.12 23.21 -0.92
CA ASP A 32 -34.11 22.53 -0.11
C ASP A 32 -33.88 21.07 -0.58
N SER A 33 -34.95 20.38 -0.94
CA SER A 33 -34.87 19.01 -1.46
C SER A 33 -34.18 18.94 -2.83
N ALA A 34 -34.49 19.87 -3.74
CA ALA A 34 -33.84 19.96 -5.05
C ALA A 34 -32.35 20.32 -4.93
N LEU A 35 -31.99 21.18 -3.99
CA LEU A 35 -30.59 21.51 -3.67
C LEU A 35 -29.82 20.28 -3.22
N LYS A 36 -30.34 19.55 -2.22
CA LYS A 36 -29.71 18.34 -1.68
C LYS A 36 -29.53 17.27 -2.74
N ARG A 37 -30.57 17.01 -3.54
CA ARG A 37 -30.52 16.05 -4.66
C ARG A 37 -29.47 16.45 -5.70
N SER A 38 -29.44 17.72 -6.09
CA SER A 38 -28.47 18.22 -7.07
C SER A 38 -27.03 18.10 -6.55
N LEU A 39 -26.84 18.33 -5.24
CA LEU A 39 -25.55 18.17 -4.57
C LEU A 39 -25.12 16.70 -4.52
N ASP A 40 -26.02 15.77 -4.20
CA ASP A 40 -25.71 14.34 -4.14
C ASP A 40 -25.34 13.76 -5.51
N ILE A 41 -25.95 14.25 -6.61
CA ILE A 41 -25.63 13.82 -7.97
C ILE A 41 -24.22 14.28 -8.38
N LEU A 42 -23.85 15.52 -8.05
CA LEU A 42 -22.62 16.15 -8.53
C LEU A 42 -21.44 16.00 -7.57
N ALA A 43 -21.71 15.81 -6.29
CA ALA A 43 -20.73 15.62 -5.23
C ALA A 43 -21.19 14.50 -4.27
N PRO A 44 -21.34 13.25 -4.76
CA PRO A 44 -21.75 12.14 -3.92
C PRO A 44 -20.78 11.94 -2.77
N THR A 45 -21.33 11.60 -1.61
CA THR A 45 -20.54 11.35 -0.41
C THR A 45 -19.62 10.14 -0.64
N SER A 46 -18.32 10.39 -0.77
CA SER A 46 -17.31 9.33 -0.89
C SER A 46 -16.67 9.05 0.48
N SER A 47 -16.94 7.89 1.07
CA SER A 47 -16.17 7.41 2.22
C SER A 47 -14.91 6.70 1.74
N LYS A 48 -13.75 7.01 2.34
CA LYS A 48 -12.51 6.28 2.10
C LYS A 48 -12.06 5.63 3.40
N THR A 49 -11.90 4.31 3.39
CA THR A 49 -11.30 3.59 4.51
C THR A 49 -9.80 3.85 4.51
N VAL A 50 -9.31 4.54 5.54
CA VAL A 50 -7.89 4.75 5.75
C VAL A 50 -7.41 3.65 6.69
N THR A 51 -6.58 2.74 6.19
CA THR A 51 -5.89 1.78 7.05
C THR A 51 -4.82 2.50 7.85
N ASP A 52 -4.93 2.48 9.18
CA ASP A 52 -3.88 2.97 10.06
C ASP A 52 -2.70 1.98 10.01
N LYS A 53 -1.64 2.38 9.30
CA LYS A 53 -0.43 1.57 9.16
C LYS A 53 0.60 2.09 10.17
N PRO A 54 1.15 1.23 11.05
CA PRO A 54 2.20 1.66 11.96
C PRO A 54 3.38 2.20 11.16
N LYS A 55 4.03 3.23 11.70
CA LYS A 55 5.25 3.78 11.11
C LYS A 55 6.34 2.70 11.08
N ALA A 56 7.21 2.77 10.07
CA ALA A 56 8.35 1.88 9.99
C ALA A 56 9.25 2.06 11.25
N PRO A 57 9.91 0.99 11.75
CA PRO A 57 10.72 1.08 12.97
C PRO A 57 11.86 2.09 12.91
N TRP A 58 12.41 2.35 11.71
CA TRP A 58 13.46 3.35 11.48
C TRP A 58 12.93 4.78 11.30
N PHE A 59 11.61 4.98 11.27
CA PHE A 59 11.01 6.30 11.05
C PHE A 59 10.96 7.10 12.35
N ASN A 60 11.82 8.13 12.45
CA ASN A 60 11.90 9.03 13.60
C ASN A 60 11.32 10.42 13.29
N ASP A 61 11.21 11.26 14.32
CA ASP A 61 10.66 12.62 14.17
C ASP A 61 11.54 13.53 13.32
N ASN A 62 12.86 13.30 13.31
CA ASN A 62 13.79 14.05 12.44
C ASN A 62 13.47 13.83 10.95
N ILE A 63 13.11 12.60 10.54
CA ILE A 63 12.64 12.32 9.18
C ILE A 63 11.33 13.06 8.91
N SER A 64 10.42 13.13 9.89
CA SER A 64 9.18 13.88 9.75
C SER A 64 9.43 15.37 9.53
N GLU A 65 10.40 15.96 10.24
CA GLU A 65 10.80 17.36 10.05
C GLU A 65 11.41 17.62 8.68
N ALA A 66 12.35 16.78 8.25
CA ALA A 66 12.92 16.83 6.90
C ALA A 66 11.85 16.63 5.80
N GLN A 67 10.86 15.79 6.07
CA GLN A 67 9.72 15.63 5.16
C GLN A 67 8.86 16.89 5.10
N LYS A 68 8.65 17.59 6.23
CA LYS A 68 7.90 18.86 6.26
C LYS A 68 8.61 19.95 5.45
N THR A 69 9.93 20.05 5.50
CA THR A 69 10.70 21.03 4.70
C THR A 69 10.58 20.71 3.21
N PHE A 70 10.74 19.44 2.83
CA PHE A 70 10.54 18.97 1.46
C PHE A 70 9.11 19.30 0.96
N ARG A 71 8.06 18.99 1.74
CA ARG A 71 6.67 19.32 1.39
C ARG A 71 6.40 20.83 1.31
N LYS A 72 7.11 21.65 2.09
CA LYS A 72 7.03 23.11 2.00
C LYS A 72 7.60 23.60 0.66
N ALA A 73 8.75 23.05 0.24
CA ALA A 73 9.31 23.36 -1.08
C ALA A 73 8.38 22.91 -2.22
N GLU A 74 7.78 21.72 -2.10
CA GLU A 74 6.83 21.18 -3.07
C GLU A 74 5.59 22.09 -3.23
N ARG A 75 4.97 22.48 -2.11
CA ARG A 75 3.84 23.43 -2.12
C ARG A 75 4.23 24.77 -2.73
N ARG A 76 5.44 25.27 -2.43
CA ARG A 76 5.92 26.54 -2.99
C ARG A 76 6.05 26.45 -4.50
N PHE A 77 6.63 25.39 -5.04
CA PHE A 77 6.75 25.13 -6.48
C PHE A 77 5.38 25.07 -7.18
N ILE A 78 4.38 24.45 -6.56
CA ILE A 78 3.02 24.43 -7.10
C ILE A 78 2.40 25.84 -7.07
N SER A 79 2.56 26.57 -5.97
CA SER A 79 1.99 27.90 -5.80
C SER A 79 2.63 28.98 -6.67
N SER A 80 3.90 28.80 -7.05
CA SER A 80 4.65 29.78 -7.84
C SER A 80 4.50 29.63 -9.35
N ASP A 81 3.51 28.84 -9.79
CA ASP A 81 3.30 28.48 -11.20
C ASP A 81 4.52 27.78 -11.82
N ARG A 82 5.19 26.94 -11.02
CA ARG A 82 6.27 26.04 -11.45
C ARG A 82 7.51 26.74 -12.02
N ARG A 83 7.95 27.83 -11.40
CA ARG A 83 9.19 28.53 -11.75
C ARG A 83 10.42 27.64 -11.57
N GLU A 84 11.43 27.85 -12.42
CA GLU A 84 12.65 27.03 -12.41
C GLU A 84 13.45 27.16 -11.11
N ILE A 85 13.54 28.36 -10.53
CA ILE A 85 14.23 28.59 -9.24
C ILE A 85 13.59 27.74 -8.12
N ASP A 86 12.26 27.64 -8.09
CA ASP A 86 11.58 26.81 -7.08
C ASP A 86 11.75 25.32 -7.34
N LYS A 87 11.88 24.92 -8.61
CA LYS A 87 12.19 23.55 -9.01
C LYS A 87 13.60 23.14 -8.58
N GLU A 88 14.59 24.02 -8.72
CA GLU A 88 15.94 23.80 -8.23
C GLU A 88 15.95 23.62 -6.71
N ILE A 89 15.24 24.49 -5.98
CA ILE A 89 15.11 24.37 -4.52
C ILE A 89 14.42 23.06 -4.14
N LEU A 90 13.32 22.69 -4.81
CA LEU A 90 12.63 21.42 -4.59
C LEU A 90 13.55 20.22 -4.81
N ASN A 91 14.32 20.21 -5.90
CA ASN A 91 15.28 19.15 -6.20
C ASN A 91 16.37 19.06 -5.14
N SER A 92 16.87 20.21 -4.67
CA SER A 92 17.87 20.25 -3.60
C SER A 92 17.34 19.67 -2.30
N GLU A 93 16.13 20.04 -1.88
CA GLU A 93 15.49 19.54 -0.66
C GLU A 93 15.11 18.05 -0.80
N LYS A 94 14.67 17.62 -1.98
CA LYS A 94 14.40 16.21 -2.29
C LYS A 94 15.67 15.37 -2.13
N LYS A 95 16.81 15.85 -2.65
CA LYS A 95 18.10 15.17 -2.54
C LYS A 95 18.51 15.04 -1.07
N LYS A 96 18.51 16.14 -0.32
CA LYS A 96 18.81 16.14 1.12
C LYS A 96 17.93 15.16 1.90
N TYR A 97 16.62 15.17 1.64
CA TYR A 97 15.68 14.26 2.29
C TYR A 97 15.99 12.80 1.96
N SER A 98 16.28 12.49 0.69
CA SER A 98 16.62 11.12 0.26
C SER A 98 17.89 10.62 0.94
N GLU A 99 18.95 11.42 0.94
CA GLU A 99 20.23 11.09 1.58
C GLU A 99 20.06 10.91 3.09
N PHE A 100 19.24 11.76 3.73
CA PHE A 100 18.95 11.65 5.16
C PHE A 100 18.19 10.37 5.51
N VAL A 101 17.16 10.03 4.73
CA VAL A 101 16.39 8.78 4.93
C VAL A 101 17.27 7.56 4.71
N GLU A 102 18.14 7.58 3.70
CA GLU A 102 19.10 6.51 3.44
C GLU A 102 20.06 6.34 4.62
N LYS A 103 20.64 7.44 5.12
CA LYS A 103 21.52 7.42 6.30
C LYS A 103 20.84 6.77 7.51
N ILE A 104 19.63 7.21 7.87
CA ILE A 104 18.91 6.67 9.02
C ILE A 104 18.57 5.18 8.84
N LYS A 105 18.18 4.77 7.63
CA LYS A 105 17.94 3.34 7.34
C LYS A 105 19.21 2.52 7.52
N VAL A 106 20.33 3.00 6.98
CA VAL A 106 21.63 2.32 7.10
C VAL A 106 22.05 2.21 8.56
N GLU A 107 21.97 3.29 9.33
CA GLU A 107 22.27 3.29 10.77
C GLU A 107 21.39 2.29 11.51
N HIS A 108 20.07 2.35 11.31
CA HIS A 108 19.14 1.43 11.97
C HIS A 108 19.45 -0.05 11.67
N HIS A 109 19.65 -0.40 10.40
CA HIS A 109 19.93 -1.80 10.04
C HIS A 109 21.34 -2.23 10.44
N ARG A 110 22.33 -1.33 10.41
CA ARG A 110 23.68 -1.60 10.92
C ARG A 110 23.64 -1.91 12.41
N ASP A 111 22.95 -1.10 13.20
CA ASP A 111 22.80 -1.31 14.64
C ASP A 111 22.09 -2.64 14.95
N GLN A 112 21.08 -3.01 14.15
CA GLN A 112 20.42 -4.30 14.28
C GLN A 112 21.37 -5.48 13.98
N ILE A 113 22.23 -5.35 12.97
CA ILE A 113 23.18 -6.40 12.57
C ILE A 113 24.30 -6.54 13.61
N GLU A 114 24.84 -5.43 14.11
CA GLU A 114 25.94 -5.43 15.09
C GLU A 114 25.55 -6.05 16.42
N ASN A 115 24.29 -5.87 16.84
CA ASN A 115 23.76 -6.41 18.08
C ASN A 115 23.12 -7.81 17.93
N ALA A 116 23.21 -8.45 16.76
CA ALA A 116 22.55 -9.71 16.50
C ALA A 116 23.47 -10.92 16.70
N ASP A 117 22.93 -11.97 17.34
CA ASP A 117 23.54 -13.30 17.33
C ASP A 117 23.48 -13.95 15.94
N SER A 118 24.29 -14.99 15.69
CA SER A 118 24.37 -15.68 14.40
C SER A 118 23.00 -16.13 13.83
N LYS A 119 22.07 -16.59 14.68
CA LYS A 119 20.68 -16.91 14.26
C LYS A 119 19.79 -15.68 14.06
N GLY A 120 20.03 -14.62 14.81
CA GLY A 120 19.33 -13.34 14.69
C GLY A 120 19.65 -12.65 13.37
N LEU A 121 20.90 -12.74 12.92
CA LEU A 121 21.35 -12.18 11.64
C LEU A 121 20.54 -12.74 10.46
N PHE A 122 20.35 -14.06 10.38
CA PHE A 122 19.54 -14.67 9.32
C PHE A 122 18.09 -14.17 9.34
N LYS A 123 17.50 -14.03 10.53
CA LYS A 123 16.13 -13.48 10.65
C LYS A 123 16.04 -12.03 10.18
N ILE A 124 17.04 -11.21 10.48
CA ILE A 124 17.11 -9.81 10.04
C ILE A 124 17.23 -9.75 8.51
N VAL A 125 18.09 -10.60 7.93
CA VAL A 125 18.26 -10.70 6.48
C VAL A 125 16.97 -11.17 5.80
N ASP A 126 16.30 -12.20 6.34
CA ASP A 126 15.02 -12.70 5.83
C ASP A 126 13.92 -11.62 5.87
N ASP A 127 13.91 -10.78 6.90
CA ASP A 127 13.02 -9.62 7.01
C ASP A 127 13.31 -8.57 5.92
N MET A 128 14.59 -8.24 5.71
CA MET A 128 15.01 -7.28 4.70
C MET A 128 14.68 -7.73 3.26
N ILE A 129 14.75 -9.03 2.99
CA ILE A 129 14.43 -9.61 1.67
C ILE A 129 12.89 -9.80 1.51
N GLY A 130 12.11 -9.55 2.57
CA GLY A 130 10.65 -9.71 2.52
C GLY A 130 10.20 -11.17 2.46
N GLN A 131 11.05 -12.11 2.88
CA GLN A 131 10.75 -13.55 2.90
C GLN A 131 9.93 -13.98 4.13
N LYS A 132 9.48 -13.02 4.94
CA LYS A 132 8.75 -13.25 6.21
C LYS A 132 7.53 -14.18 6.12
N THR A 133 7.01 -14.48 4.94
CA THR A 133 5.80 -15.30 4.75
C THR A 133 5.80 -16.23 3.54
N ALA A 134 6.91 -16.41 2.81
CA ALA A 134 6.95 -17.37 1.69
C ALA A 134 7.21 -18.82 2.14
N VAL A 135 7.59 -19.00 3.41
CA VAL A 135 7.71 -20.32 4.04
C VAL A 135 6.83 -20.33 5.29
N ASN A 136 5.54 -20.08 5.12
CA ASN A 136 4.63 -20.88 5.94
C ASN A 136 5.06 -22.31 5.66
N ASN A 137 5.43 -23.07 6.70
CA ASN A 137 5.65 -24.51 6.63
C ASN A 137 4.35 -25.15 6.10
N VAL A 138 4.14 -25.10 4.79
CA VAL A 138 3.04 -25.77 4.13
C VAL A 138 3.45 -27.23 4.15
N ILE A 139 3.09 -27.90 5.23
CA ILE A 139 2.91 -29.34 5.22
C ILE A 139 1.97 -29.61 4.03
N PRO A 140 2.31 -30.54 3.12
CA PRO A 140 1.43 -30.89 2.01
C PRO A 140 0.01 -31.10 2.55
N GLU A 141 -1.01 -30.55 1.89
CA GLU A 141 -2.41 -30.67 2.36
C GLU A 141 -2.85 -32.12 2.61
N SER A 142 -2.19 -33.07 1.93
CA SER A 142 -2.39 -34.51 2.10
C SER A 142 -1.87 -35.09 3.43
N ALA A 143 -1.04 -34.36 4.17
CA ALA A 143 -0.46 -34.82 5.43
C ALA A 143 -1.20 -34.23 6.63
N THR A 144 -1.92 -35.09 7.34
CA THR A 144 -2.72 -34.74 8.53
C THR A 144 -1.86 -34.34 9.74
N SER A 145 -0.56 -34.67 9.74
CA SER A 145 0.38 -34.33 10.81
C SER A 145 1.82 -34.20 10.30
N LYS A 146 2.71 -33.60 11.12
CA LYS A 146 4.15 -33.49 10.83
C LYS A 146 4.82 -34.86 10.65
N GLN A 147 4.40 -35.86 11.41
CA GLN A 147 4.94 -37.22 11.29
C GLN A 147 4.51 -37.87 9.98
N ALA A 148 3.23 -37.75 9.63
CA ALA A 148 2.71 -38.26 8.35
C ALA A 148 3.40 -37.62 7.14
N ALA A 149 3.77 -36.34 7.24
CA ALA A 149 4.55 -35.65 6.21
C ALA A 149 5.97 -36.19 6.08
N ALA A 150 6.64 -36.48 7.22
CA ALA A 150 7.97 -37.09 7.23
C ALA A 150 7.95 -38.50 6.65
N ASP A 151 6.93 -39.29 6.99
CA ASP A 151 6.75 -40.65 6.47
C ASP A 151 6.50 -40.62 4.96
N MET A 152 5.57 -39.77 4.47
CA MET A 152 5.33 -39.57 3.03
C MET A 152 6.61 -39.16 2.29
N LEU A 153 7.39 -38.25 2.86
CA LEU A 153 8.65 -37.80 2.27
C LEU A 153 9.65 -38.96 2.20
N SER A 154 9.74 -39.77 3.25
CA SER A 154 10.58 -40.97 3.27
C SER A 154 10.17 -41.96 2.18
N THR A 155 8.88 -42.29 2.08
CA THR A 155 8.35 -43.22 1.07
C THR A 155 8.63 -42.71 -0.34
N PHE A 156 8.44 -41.42 -0.61
CA PHE A 156 8.72 -40.83 -1.91
C PHE A 156 10.19 -41.02 -2.36
N PHE A 157 11.15 -40.80 -1.46
CA PHE A 157 12.56 -40.98 -1.80
C PHE A 157 12.93 -42.44 -2.00
N ILE A 158 12.38 -43.35 -1.19
CA ILE A 158 12.55 -44.80 -1.37
C ILE A 158 12.04 -45.22 -2.74
N GLU A 159 10.79 -44.91 -3.06
CA GLU A 159 10.19 -45.25 -4.36
C GLU A 159 10.95 -44.62 -5.54
N LYS A 160 11.46 -43.40 -5.38
CA LYS A 160 12.23 -42.72 -6.42
C LYS A 160 13.56 -43.44 -6.68
N VAL A 161 14.24 -43.89 -5.62
CA VAL A 161 15.47 -44.69 -5.75
C VAL A 161 15.16 -46.01 -6.44
N ASP A 162 14.11 -46.71 -6.02
CA ASP A 162 13.71 -47.98 -6.62
C ASP A 162 13.39 -47.82 -8.12
N ARG A 163 12.59 -46.82 -8.50
CA ARG A 163 12.30 -46.51 -9.91
C ARG A 163 13.54 -46.18 -10.72
N LEU A 164 14.52 -45.49 -10.13
CA LEU A 164 15.79 -45.19 -10.79
C LEU A 164 16.60 -46.49 -11.00
N CYS A 165 16.70 -47.32 -9.97
CA CYS A 165 17.37 -48.62 -10.04
C CYS A 165 16.71 -49.54 -11.08
N GLU A 166 15.38 -49.64 -11.11
CA GLU A 166 14.64 -50.39 -12.13
C GLU A 166 14.92 -49.88 -13.54
N LYS A 167 14.91 -48.56 -13.76
CA LYS A 167 15.29 -47.97 -15.07
C LYS A 167 16.70 -48.34 -15.51
N PHE A 168 17.66 -48.38 -14.59
CA PHE A 168 19.02 -48.78 -14.93
C PHE A 168 19.13 -50.28 -15.24
N THR A 169 18.47 -51.14 -14.46
CA THR A 169 18.49 -52.60 -14.71
C THR A 169 17.80 -53.02 -16.01
N SER A 170 16.70 -52.34 -16.34
CA SER A 170 15.96 -52.53 -17.61
C SER A 170 16.71 -51.99 -18.83
N SER A 171 17.59 -51.00 -18.66
CA SER A 171 18.50 -50.50 -19.71
C SER A 171 19.71 -51.41 -19.97
N VAL A 172 20.05 -52.31 -19.05
CA VAL A 172 21.19 -53.24 -19.17
C VAL A 172 20.76 -54.59 -19.78
N SER A 173 19.46 -54.86 -19.84
CA SER A 173 18.90 -56.12 -20.37
C SER A 173 18.38 -56.02 -21.82
N ALA A 174 18.71 -54.94 -22.53
CA ALA A 174 18.44 -54.73 -23.96
C ALA A 174 19.76 -54.56 -24.73
#